data_AF-A0AAD6DNA9-F1
#
_entry.id   AF-A0AAD6DNA9-F1
#
_cell.length_a   1.000
_cell.length_b   1.000
_cell.length_c   1.000
_cell.angle_alpha   90.00
_cell.angle_beta   90.00
_cell.angle_gamma   90.00
#
_symmetry.space_group_name_H-M   'P 1'
#
loop_
_entity.id
_entity.type
_entity.pdbx_description
1 polymer ?
#
loop_
_entity_poly.entity_id
_entity_poly.type
_entity_poly.pdbx_seq_one_letter_code
_entity_poly.pdbx_strand_id
1 'polypeptide(L)'
;MIHVAQNTGVPVPKVFAYYTYGPIDRDDGDYGGLYDTYIFMDFVTGETLDIAWDTSGVSTKSHISRQLASYIQELRDMGNVVYIGSIDHGPVTDHSLSTSVDKGPFESEQDFNRALIKAYQKSAPKRHIGTFLSGMLPQSHRILFTHGDIRPQNVMVKDGNAMAIIDWELSGW
;
A
#
# COMPACT_ATOMS: atom_id res chain seq x y z
N MET A 1 -6.77 -1.85 6.18
CA MET A 1 -7.03 -1.48 7.60
C MET A 1 -7.71 -2.59 8.40
N ILE A 2 -8.96 -2.99 8.13
CA ILE A 2 -9.67 -4.01 8.95
C ILE A 2 -8.87 -5.32 9.08
N HIS A 3 -8.36 -5.84 7.95
CA HIS A 3 -7.53 -7.04 7.93
C HIS A 3 -6.25 -6.90 8.79
N VAL A 4 -5.59 -5.75 8.75
CA VAL A 4 -4.38 -5.47 9.55
C VAL A 4 -4.71 -5.47 11.05
N ALA A 5 -5.78 -4.78 11.45
CA ALA A 5 -6.22 -4.71 12.85
C ALA A 5 -6.61 -6.08 13.43
N GLN A 6 -7.09 -7.01 12.60
CA GLN A 6 -7.49 -8.35 13.03
C GLN A 6 -6.33 -9.32 13.16
N ASN A 7 -5.22 -9.07 12.45
CA ASN A 7 -4.12 -10.03 12.32
C ASN A 7 -2.79 -9.54 12.93
N THR A 8 -2.72 -8.29 13.41
CA THR A 8 -1.48 -7.70 13.96
C THR A 8 -1.76 -6.76 15.13
N GLY A 9 -0.69 -6.36 15.84
CA GLY A 9 -0.70 -5.24 16.79
C GLY A 9 -0.38 -3.89 16.15
N VAL A 10 -0.25 -3.82 14.82
CA VAL A 10 0.02 -2.57 14.11
C VAL A 10 -1.12 -1.59 14.34
N PRO A 11 -0.83 -0.37 14.85
CA PRO A 11 -1.88 0.58 15.13
C PRO A 11 -2.44 1.13 13.81
N VAL A 12 -3.74 0.96 13.63
CA VAL A 12 -4.51 1.50 12.50
C VAL A 12 -5.81 2.11 13.03
N PRO A 13 -6.38 3.13 12.37
CA PRO A 13 -7.67 3.68 12.77
C PRO A 13 -8.75 2.59 12.72
N LYS A 14 -9.59 2.50 13.75
CA LYS A 14 -10.73 1.59 13.72
C LYS A 14 -11.72 2.08 12.67
N VAL A 15 -12.07 1.20 11.73
CA VAL A 15 -13.12 1.47 10.74
C VAL A 15 -14.48 1.18 11.37
N PHE A 16 -15.39 2.15 11.30
CA PHE A 16 -16.76 2.05 11.80
C PHE A 16 -17.75 1.66 10.70
N ALA A 17 -17.61 2.27 9.53
CA ALA A 17 -18.49 2.06 8.39
C ALA A 17 -17.79 2.48 7.10
N TYR A 18 -18.32 2.01 5.97
CA TYR A 18 -18.05 2.59 4.67
C TYR A 18 -19.37 2.83 3.96
N TYR A 19 -19.42 3.86 3.12
CA TYR A 19 -20.60 4.21 2.34
C TYR A 19 -20.17 4.52 0.92
N THR A 20 -20.84 3.91 -0.05
CA THR A 20 -20.62 4.18 -1.46
C THR A 20 -21.84 4.92 -2.00
N TYR A 21 -21.60 6.13 -2.51
CA TYR A 21 -22.61 6.99 -3.09
C TYR A 21 -22.47 7.01 -4.62
N GLY A 22 -23.59 6.86 -5.32
CA GLY A 22 -23.65 6.92 -6.77
C GLY A 22 -24.70 5.96 -7.37
N PRO A 23 -24.79 5.86 -8.70
CA PRO A 23 -23.94 6.56 -9.67
C PRO A 23 -24.14 8.08 -9.62
N ILE A 24 -23.05 8.83 -9.71
CA ILE A 24 -23.02 10.29 -9.79
C ILE A 24 -23.15 10.66 -11.27
N ASP A 25 -24.10 11.53 -11.58
CA ASP A 25 -24.22 12.12 -12.91
C ASP A 25 -23.06 13.10 -13.10
N ARG A 26 -22.16 12.76 -14.03
CA ARG A 26 -20.95 13.54 -14.32
C ARG A 26 -20.93 13.89 -15.79
N ASP A 27 -20.51 15.11 -16.10
CA ASP A 27 -20.32 15.56 -17.47
C ASP A 27 -19.17 14.79 -18.15
N ASP A 28 -19.27 14.62 -19.47
CA ASP A 28 -18.21 14.03 -20.29
C ASP A 28 -16.91 14.83 -20.15
N GLY A 29 -15.91 14.22 -19.52
CA GLY A 29 -14.58 14.81 -19.29
C GLY A 29 -14.31 15.21 -17.85
N ASP A 30 -15.28 15.08 -16.94
CA ASP A 30 -15.03 15.28 -15.52
C ASP A 30 -14.14 14.15 -14.94
N TYR A 31 -13.15 14.52 -14.15
CA TYR A 31 -12.23 13.56 -13.54
C TYR A 31 -12.88 12.97 -12.28
N GLY A 32 -13.25 11.68 -12.34
CA GLY A 32 -13.66 10.93 -11.15
C GLY A 32 -14.45 9.66 -11.48
N GLY A 33 -14.66 8.83 -10.46
CA GLY A 33 -15.49 7.64 -10.59
C GLY A 33 -16.98 7.99 -10.64
N LEU A 34 -17.77 7.06 -11.19
CA LEU A 34 -19.23 7.13 -11.06
C LEU A 34 -19.69 6.97 -9.61
N TYR A 35 -18.82 6.49 -8.72
CA TYR A 35 -19.12 6.29 -7.31
C TYR A 35 -18.03 6.92 -6.45
N ASP A 36 -18.45 7.56 -5.38
CA ASP A 36 -17.58 8.02 -4.30
C ASP A 36 -17.72 7.06 -3.12
N THR A 37 -16.60 6.61 -2.57
CA THR A 37 -16.58 5.75 -1.37
C THR A 37 -15.99 6.49 -0.19
N TYR A 38 -16.76 6.58 0.89
CA TYR A 38 -16.38 7.22 2.14
C TYR A 38 -16.11 6.15 3.18
N ILE A 39 -15.00 6.29 3.92
CA ILE A 39 -14.66 5.42 5.04
C ILE A 39 -14.76 6.26 6.31
N PHE A 40 -15.59 5.80 7.24
CA PHE A 40 -15.75 6.40 8.57
C PHE A 40 -14.89 5.62 9.55
N MET A 41 -13.95 6.30 10.19
CA MET A 41 -12.97 5.67 11.07
C MET A 41 -12.56 6.61 12.21
N ASP A 42 -11.81 6.08 13.18
CA ASP A 42 -11.27 6.85 14.29
C ASP A 42 -10.50 8.09 13.83
N PHE A 43 -10.71 9.18 14.55
CA PHE A 43 -9.80 10.32 14.47
C PHE A 43 -8.55 10.03 15.32
N VAL A 44 -7.40 9.90 14.67
CA VAL A 44 -6.13 9.72 15.36
C VAL A 44 -5.58 11.07 15.78
N THR A 45 -5.53 11.33 17.09
CA THR A 45 -4.96 12.57 17.62
C THR A 45 -3.45 12.59 17.45
N GLY A 46 -2.92 13.72 16.98
CA GLY A 46 -1.49 13.91 16.77
C GLY A 46 -1.23 14.68 15.49
N GLU A 47 0.02 14.63 15.04
CA GLU A 47 0.47 15.16 13.76
C GLU A 47 1.14 14.04 12.95
N THR A 48 1.34 14.26 11.65
CA THR A 48 2.05 13.31 10.81
C THR A 48 3.55 13.34 11.11
N LEU A 49 4.24 12.22 10.89
CA LEU A 49 5.65 12.07 11.22
C LEU A 49 6.52 13.06 10.44
N ASP A 50 6.16 13.43 9.21
CA ASP A 50 6.90 14.44 8.44
C ASP A 50 6.93 15.81 9.13
N ILE A 51 5.83 16.22 9.75
CA ILE A 51 5.74 17.48 10.50
C ILE A 51 6.53 17.39 11.80
N ALA A 52 6.35 16.30 12.55
CA ALA A 52 7.02 16.10 13.84
C ALA A 52 8.52 15.81 13.73
N TRP A 53 9.01 15.35 12.57
CA TRP A 53 10.36 14.81 12.46
C TRP A 53 11.41 15.84 12.83
N ASP A 54 11.37 17.03 12.25
CA ASP A 54 12.46 18.00 12.40
C ASP A 54 12.55 18.59 13.82
N THR A 55 11.43 18.64 14.54
CA THR A 55 11.37 19.10 15.93
C THR A 55 11.65 17.99 16.95
N SER A 56 11.64 16.73 16.51
CA SER A 56 11.87 15.57 17.37
C SER A 56 13.36 15.38 17.72
N GLY A 57 13.63 15.12 19.00
CA GLY A 57 14.96 14.74 19.47
C GLY A 57 15.43 13.38 18.95
N VAL A 58 16.74 13.15 18.97
CA VAL A 58 17.38 11.91 18.45
C VAL A 58 16.84 10.65 19.14
N SER A 59 16.61 10.70 20.45
CA SER A 59 16.06 9.58 21.21
C SER A 59 14.64 9.22 20.75
N THR A 60 13.79 10.23 20.54
CA THR A 60 12.41 10.08 20.03
C THR A 60 12.40 9.51 18.62
N LYS A 61 13.23 10.05 17.71
CA LYS A 61 13.38 9.50 16.35
C LYS A 61 13.77 8.03 16.38
N SER A 62 14.77 7.68 17.19
CA SER A 62 15.20 6.29 17.38
C SER A 62 14.09 5.40 17.93
N HIS A 63 13.26 5.91 18.84
CA HIS A 63 12.13 5.17 19.40
C HIS A 63 11.05 4.89 18.35
N ILE A 64 10.62 5.93 17.62
CA ILE A 64 9.63 5.81 16.53
C ILE A 64 10.15 4.85 15.44
N SER A 65 11.42 4.97 15.04
CA SER A 65 12.01 4.06 14.04
C SER A 65 11.97 2.60 14.49
N ARG A 66 12.16 2.32 15.79
CA ARG A 66 12.04 0.96 16.34
C ARG A 66 10.59 0.46 16.34
N GLN A 67 9.62 1.32 16.66
CA GLN A 67 8.20 0.98 16.55
C GLN A 67 7.83 0.63 15.11
N LEU A 68 8.20 1.48 14.14
CA LEU A 68 7.92 1.24 12.72
C LEU A 68 8.58 -0.03 12.20
N ALA A 69 9.82 -0.32 12.60
CA ALA A 69 10.49 -1.56 12.24
C ALA A 69 9.74 -2.79 12.78
N SER A 70 9.25 -2.73 14.03
CA SER A 70 8.42 -3.79 14.63
C SER A 70 7.12 -3.98 13.85
N TYR A 71 6.42 -2.89 13.51
CA TYR A 71 5.17 -2.96 12.79
C TYR A 71 5.34 -3.53 11.37
N ILE A 72 6.40 -3.13 10.65
CA ILE A 72 6.72 -3.70 9.34
C ILE A 72 7.00 -5.20 9.45
N GLN A 73 7.67 -5.63 10.53
CA GLN A 73 7.91 -7.04 10.77
C GLN A 73 6.60 -7.80 11.01
N GLU A 74 5.69 -7.26 11.84
CA GLU A 74 4.38 -7.86 12.07
C GLU A 74 3.56 -8.00 10.77
N LEU A 75 3.55 -6.99 9.90
CA LEU A 75 2.90 -7.09 8.58
C LEU A 75 3.47 -8.25 7.76
N ARG A 76 4.80 -8.36 7.71
CA ARG A 76 5.48 -9.42 6.96
C ARG A 76 5.22 -10.81 7.53
N ASP A 77 4.84 -10.91 8.80
CA ASP A 77 4.54 -12.16 9.49
C ASP A 77 3.07 -12.58 9.39
N MET A 78 2.18 -11.76 8.80
CA MET A 78 0.73 -12.03 8.66
C MET A 78 0.37 -13.29 7.84
N GLY A 79 1.30 -13.88 7.10
CA GLY A 79 1.06 -15.15 6.42
C GLY A 79 2.07 -15.47 5.34
N ASN A 80 1.99 -16.72 4.86
CA ASN A 80 2.69 -17.16 3.64
C ASN A 80 1.63 -17.49 2.59
N VAL A 81 1.15 -16.48 1.87
CA VAL A 81 0.31 -16.71 0.70
C VAL A 81 1.18 -17.08 -0.51
N VAL A 82 0.54 -17.64 -1.54
CA VAL A 82 1.20 -18.07 -2.78
C VAL A 82 0.84 -17.19 -3.98
N TYR A 83 0.18 -16.04 -3.76
CA TYR A 83 -0.27 -15.14 -4.81
C TYR A 83 0.15 -13.69 -4.53
N ILE A 84 0.31 -12.89 -5.59
CA ILE A 84 0.58 -11.44 -5.53
C ILE A 84 -0.69 -10.70 -5.92
N GLY A 85 -1.15 -9.80 -5.06
CA GLY A 85 -2.45 -9.13 -5.22
C GLY A 85 -2.98 -8.54 -3.92
N SER A 86 -4.13 -7.86 -3.99
CA SER A 86 -4.79 -7.39 -2.77
C SER A 86 -5.41 -8.53 -1.97
N ILE A 87 -5.89 -8.22 -0.77
CA ILE A 87 -6.57 -9.17 0.13
C ILE A 87 -7.74 -9.86 -0.61
N ASP A 88 -8.05 -11.08 -0.20
CA ASP A 88 -9.12 -11.92 -0.78
C ASP A 88 -8.92 -12.24 -2.27
N HIS A 89 -7.67 -12.50 -2.68
CA HIS A 89 -7.32 -12.78 -4.08
C HIS A 89 -7.78 -11.66 -5.05
N GLY A 90 -7.67 -10.41 -4.62
CA GLY A 90 -7.98 -9.26 -5.46
C GLY A 90 -6.81 -8.82 -6.36
N PRO A 91 -7.05 -7.87 -7.29
CA PRO A 91 -6.01 -7.32 -8.15
C PRO A 91 -4.97 -6.53 -7.34
N VAL A 92 -3.78 -6.37 -7.90
CA VAL A 92 -2.75 -5.44 -7.41
C VAL A 92 -3.24 -4.01 -7.54
N THR A 93 -3.17 -3.25 -6.45
CA THR A 93 -3.59 -1.84 -6.39
C THR A 93 -2.46 -0.85 -6.65
N ASP A 94 -1.21 -1.32 -6.61
CA ASP A 94 -0.01 -0.52 -6.87
C ASP A 94 -0.03 0.15 -8.26
N HIS A 95 0.44 1.41 -8.30
CA HIS A 95 0.44 2.24 -9.51
C HIS A 95 1.35 1.71 -10.62
N SER A 96 2.29 0.81 -10.33
CA SER A 96 3.15 0.15 -11.31
C SER A 96 2.37 -0.61 -12.40
N LEU A 97 1.14 -1.04 -12.11
CA LEU A 97 0.24 -1.68 -13.06
C LEU A 97 -0.92 -0.77 -13.50
N SER A 98 -0.86 0.54 -13.23
CA SER A 98 -1.93 1.50 -13.57
C SER A 98 -2.35 1.48 -15.04
N THR A 99 -1.40 1.28 -15.97
CA THR A 99 -1.66 1.22 -17.42
C THR A 99 -1.96 -0.19 -17.94
N SER A 100 -1.89 -1.20 -17.06
CA SER A 100 -2.19 -2.59 -17.38
C SER A 100 -3.69 -2.84 -17.35
N VAL A 101 -4.15 -3.66 -18.30
CA VAL A 101 -5.53 -4.16 -18.32
C VAL A 101 -5.71 -5.29 -17.30
N ASP A 102 -4.70 -6.14 -17.19
CA ASP A 102 -4.65 -7.24 -16.24
C ASP A 102 -3.79 -6.83 -15.04
N LYS A 103 -4.38 -6.82 -13.85
CA LYS A 103 -3.74 -6.46 -12.59
C LYS A 103 -3.69 -7.64 -11.62
N GLY A 104 -3.95 -8.86 -12.10
CA GLY A 104 -3.95 -10.05 -11.27
C GLY A 104 -5.28 -10.28 -10.53
N PRO A 105 -5.27 -11.07 -9.44
CA PRO A 105 -4.09 -11.58 -8.71
C PRO A 105 -3.19 -12.47 -9.58
N PHE A 106 -1.92 -12.56 -9.21
CA PHE A 106 -0.93 -13.39 -9.91
C PHE A 106 -0.53 -14.58 -9.05
N GLU A 107 -0.63 -15.79 -9.59
CA GLU A 107 -0.29 -17.05 -8.89
C GLU A 107 1.22 -17.29 -8.76
N SER A 108 2.04 -16.40 -9.34
CA SER A 108 3.49 -16.46 -9.22
C SER A 108 4.13 -15.09 -9.42
N GLU A 109 5.30 -14.90 -8.81
CA GLU A 109 6.16 -13.73 -9.05
C GLU A 109 6.55 -13.60 -10.53
N GLN A 110 6.69 -14.73 -11.23
CA GLN A 110 6.99 -14.74 -12.65
C GLN A 110 5.86 -14.13 -13.48
N ASP A 111 4.61 -14.37 -13.12
CA ASP A 111 3.45 -13.82 -13.81
C ASP A 111 3.33 -12.31 -13.54
N PHE A 112 3.50 -11.91 -12.28
CA PHE A 112 3.55 -10.50 -11.87
C PHE A 112 4.66 -9.73 -12.59
N ASN A 113 5.89 -10.27 -12.62
CA ASN A 113 7.03 -9.64 -13.31
C ASN A 113 6.76 -9.47 -14.82
N ARG A 114 6.10 -10.44 -15.46
CA ARG A 114 5.71 -10.30 -16.88
C ARG A 114 4.69 -9.19 -17.08
N ALA A 115 3.70 -9.08 -16.19
CA ALA A 115 2.72 -8.00 -16.23
C ALA A 115 3.39 -6.63 -16.03
N LEU A 116 4.31 -6.52 -15.06
CA LEU A 116 5.06 -5.29 -14.77
C LEU A 116 5.91 -4.84 -15.97
N ILE A 117 6.66 -5.75 -16.58
CA ILE A 117 7.46 -5.44 -17.77
C ILE A 117 6.56 -4.97 -18.93
N LYS A 118 5.42 -5.64 -19.14
CA LYS A 118 4.46 -5.27 -20.19
C LYS A 118 3.85 -3.89 -19.96
N ALA A 119 3.47 -3.58 -18.72
CA ALA A 119 2.95 -2.27 -18.34
C ALA A 119 3.98 -1.16 -18.61
N TYR A 120 5.24 -1.39 -18.22
CA TYR A 120 6.32 -0.43 -18.44
C TYR A 120 6.63 -0.23 -19.93
N GLN A 121 6.69 -1.31 -20.71
CA GLN A 121 6.95 -1.25 -22.16
C GLN A 121 5.88 -0.44 -22.91
N LYS A 122 4.62 -0.50 -22.46
CA LYS A 122 3.52 0.29 -23.04
C LYS A 122 3.72 1.78 -22.83
N SER A 123 4.25 2.18 -21.67
CA SER A 123 4.49 3.59 -21.31
C SER A 123 5.84 4.13 -21.84
N ALA A 124 6.84 3.27 -22.02
CA ALA A 124 8.19 3.64 -22.47
C ALA A 124 8.73 2.65 -23.53
N PRO A 125 8.30 2.78 -24.80
CA PRO A 125 8.61 1.83 -25.86
C PRO A 125 10.06 1.97 -26.35
N LYS A 126 11.03 1.48 -25.58
CA LYS A 126 12.43 1.32 -25.98
C LYS A 126 12.72 -0.16 -26.26
N ARG A 127 13.29 -0.48 -27.42
CA ARG A 127 13.51 -1.86 -27.90
C ARG A 127 14.18 -2.81 -26.90
N HIS A 128 15.06 -2.31 -26.02
CA HIS A 128 15.86 -3.14 -25.11
C HIS A 128 15.37 -3.16 -23.66
N ILE A 129 14.34 -2.38 -23.32
CA ILE A 129 13.94 -2.22 -21.91
C ILE A 129 13.39 -3.51 -21.31
N GLY A 130 12.69 -4.33 -22.10
CA GLY A 130 12.13 -5.60 -21.65
C GLY A 130 13.21 -6.56 -21.18
N THR A 131 14.20 -6.83 -22.05
CA THR A 131 15.33 -7.73 -21.73
C THR A 131 16.13 -7.22 -20.53
N PHE A 132 16.34 -5.91 -20.44
CA PHE A 132 17.03 -5.30 -19.31
C PHE A 132 16.27 -5.53 -18.00
N LEU A 133 14.96 -5.25 -17.97
CA LEU A 133 14.12 -5.46 -16.79
C LEU A 133 14.02 -6.94 -16.40
N SER A 134 13.86 -7.85 -17.38
CA SER A 134 13.87 -9.30 -17.13
C SER A 134 15.14 -9.78 -16.45
N GLY A 135 16.30 -9.19 -16.76
CA GLY A 135 17.57 -9.54 -16.13
C GLY A 135 17.75 -8.95 -14.73
N MET A 136 16.96 -7.95 -14.36
CA MET A 136 17.03 -7.28 -13.05
C MET A 136 16.04 -7.83 -12.03
N LEU A 137 14.92 -8.39 -12.48
CA LEU A 137 13.86 -8.87 -11.60
C LEU A 137 14.17 -10.31 -11.15
N PRO A 138 14.40 -10.55 -9.84
CA PRO A 138 14.46 -11.89 -9.29
C PRO A 138 13.10 -12.59 -9.41
N GLN A 139 13.07 -13.91 -9.24
CA GLN A 139 11.86 -14.73 -9.44
C GLN A 139 11.56 -15.65 -8.26
N SER A 140 12.18 -15.41 -7.12
CA SER A 140 12.11 -16.30 -5.95
C SER A 140 12.07 -15.53 -4.64
N HIS A 141 11.38 -14.40 -4.60
CA HIS A 141 11.10 -13.72 -3.35
C HIS A 141 10.00 -14.42 -2.56
N ARG A 142 10.06 -14.27 -1.24
CA ARG A 142 8.91 -14.58 -0.39
C ARG A 142 7.86 -13.51 -0.62
N ILE A 143 6.62 -13.93 -0.82
CA ILE A 143 5.48 -13.03 -0.90
C ILE A 143 5.03 -12.69 0.52
N LEU A 144 4.95 -11.39 0.84
CA LEU A 144 4.76 -10.88 2.18
C LEU A 144 3.78 -9.70 2.13
N PHE A 145 2.91 -9.57 3.12
CA PHE A 145 1.99 -8.44 3.17
C PHE A 145 2.77 -7.13 3.31
N THR A 146 2.42 -6.16 2.47
CA THR A 146 3.02 -4.82 2.44
C THR A 146 1.94 -3.76 2.42
N HIS A 147 2.26 -2.60 2.98
CA HIS A 147 1.40 -1.43 2.92
C HIS A 147 1.44 -0.73 1.54
N GLY A 148 2.57 -0.82 0.84
CA GLY A 148 2.75 -0.21 -0.50
C GLY A 148 3.14 1.29 -0.52
N ASP A 149 2.89 2.06 0.54
CA ASP A 149 3.23 3.50 0.62
C ASP A 149 3.59 3.93 2.06
N ILE A 150 4.52 3.21 2.70
CA ILE A 150 5.01 3.63 4.03
C ILE A 150 5.95 4.82 3.86
N ARG A 151 5.44 5.99 4.21
CA ARG A 151 6.19 7.25 4.24
C ARG A 151 5.78 8.09 5.45
N PRO A 152 6.59 9.11 5.84
CA PRO A 152 6.32 9.89 7.05
C PRO A 152 4.93 10.56 7.09
N GLN A 153 4.38 10.97 5.94
CA GLN A 153 3.03 11.53 5.86
C GLN A 153 1.93 10.54 6.25
N ASN A 154 2.20 9.24 6.13
CA ASN A 154 1.24 8.16 6.38
C ASN A 154 1.40 7.55 7.78
N VAL A 155 2.19 8.19 8.65
CA VAL A 155 2.41 7.79 10.04
C VAL A 155 1.96 8.90 10.97
N MET A 156 0.95 8.64 11.79
CA MET A 156 0.48 9.56 12.83
C MET A 156 1.32 9.38 14.10
N VAL A 157 1.76 10.48 14.70
CA VAL A 157 2.56 10.47 15.94
C VAL A 157 2.02 11.41 17.00
N LYS A 158 2.24 11.01 18.26
CA LYS A 158 1.90 11.82 19.43
C LYS A 158 2.78 11.41 20.61
N ASP A 159 3.26 12.39 21.37
CA ASP A 159 4.06 12.16 22.59
C ASP A 159 5.24 11.20 22.35
N GLY A 160 5.87 11.30 21.18
CA GLY A 160 7.00 10.47 20.76
C GLY A 160 6.68 9.03 20.37
N ASN A 161 5.41 8.68 20.18
CA ASN A 161 4.95 7.34 19.78
C ASN A 161 4.30 7.36 18.40
N ALA A 162 4.49 6.27 17.64
CA ALA A 162 3.70 5.99 16.43
C ALA A 162 2.29 5.53 16.81
N MET A 163 1.31 6.39 16.58
CA MET A 163 -0.08 6.23 17.01
C MET A 163 -0.96 5.52 16.00
N ALA A 164 -0.66 5.63 14.70
CA ALA A 164 -1.33 4.89 13.64
C ALA A 164 -0.52 4.93 12.34
N ILE A 165 -0.67 3.89 11.52
CA ILE A 165 -0.32 3.91 10.10
C ILE A 165 -1.62 4.03 9.30
N ILE A 166 -1.66 4.98 8.36
CA ILE A 166 -2.83 5.33 7.55
C ILE A 166 -2.51 5.19 6.05
N ASP A 167 -3.52 5.36 5.19
CA ASP A 167 -3.37 5.36 3.72
C ASP A 167 -3.00 3.99 3.11
N TRP A 168 -3.84 3.00 3.34
CA TRP A 168 -3.61 1.60 2.97
C TRP A 168 -4.07 1.22 1.55
N GLU A 169 -4.30 2.19 0.65
CA GLU A 169 -4.90 1.93 -0.67
C GLU A 169 -4.02 1.03 -1.56
N LEU A 170 -2.70 1.07 -1.38
CA LEU A 170 -1.73 0.27 -2.13
C LEU A 170 -1.36 -1.05 -1.44
N SER A 171 -2.08 -1.43 -0.38
CA SER A 171 -1.73 -2.61 0.42
C SER A 171 -2.14 -3.93 -0.21
N GLY A 172 -1.31 -4.95 -0.01
CA GLY A 172 -1.50 -6.27 -0.60
C GLY A 172 -0.33 -7.20 -0.31
N TRP A 173 -0.34 -8.36 -0.96
CA TRP A 173 0.71 -9.38 -0.95
C TRP A 173 1.67 -9.19 -2.12
#